data_AF-A0A1H8QBS2-F1
#
_entry.id   AF-A0A1H8QBS2-F1
#
_cell.length_a   1.000
_cell.length_b   1.000
_cell.length_c   1.000
_cell.angle_alpha   90.00
_cell.angle_beta   90.00
_cell.angle_gamma   90.00
#
_symmetry.space_group_name_H-M   'P 1'
#
loop_
_entity.id
_entity.type
_entity.pdbx_description
1 polymer ?
#
loop_
_entity_poly.entity_id
_entity_poly.type
_entity_poly.pdbx_seq_one_letter_code
_entity_poly.pdbx_strand_id
1 'polypeptide(L)'
;MKKREAYRSFLILIASVTVLGLTLSGCNYERRVQNSTFDYGTKQKGDPKMLGSRMYGTMSGLPGQHDNHWFEYSSLISSDVSSINGVAGALVFLTDKNAYIAITTDWTATGTRKSGGPREQNNSGSTQGVYNVENGSPYWNNQRMVTPYNSALSINDHNQISGELKQTIAVHVRRLAPAVQEVHISANKEFNNHLIQYAQEAWAGHSLTPWFSSFNKLVKHQFAGGDEVPEPLNVQQQRAKNHT
;
A
#
# COMPACT_ATOMS: atom_id res chain seq x y z
N MET A 1 64.95 27.26 -3.51
CA MET A 1 63.92 27.01 -4.54
C MET A 1 63.28 25.61 -4.46
N LYS A 2 64.02 24.50 -4.30
CA LYS A 2 63.45 23.12 -4.27
C LYS A 2 62.31 22.87 -3.25
N LYS A 3 62.33 23.49 -2.06
CA LYS A 3 61.29 23.29 -1.03
C LYS A 3 59.91 23.88 -1.39
N ARG A 4 59.86 24.95 -2.21
CA ARG A 4 58.60 25.58 -2.66
C ARG A 4 57.90 24.76 -3.75
N GLU A 5 58.68 24.15 -4.64
CA GLU A 5 58.17 23.23 -5.69
C GLU A 5 57.56 21.95 -5.08
N ALA A 6 58.22 21.40 -4.05
CA ALA A 6 57.70 20.24 -3.32
C ALA A 6 56.39 20.55 -2.56
N TYR A 7 56.29 21.72 -1.94
CA TYR A 7 55.06 22.14 -1.25
C TYR A 7 53.90 22.40 -2.20
N ARG A 8 54.18 22.98 -3.38
CA ARG A 8 53.18 23.17 -4.44
C ARG A 8 52.68 21.84 -5.00
N SER A 9 53.60 20.91 -5.26
CA SER A 9 53.25 19.57 -5.74
C SER A 9 52.43 18.79 -4.71
N PHE A 10 52.76 18.92 -3.43
CA PHE A 10 52.01 18.29 -2.33
C PHE A 10 50.62 18.89 -2.13
N LEU A 11 50.47 20.23 -2.23
CA LEU A 11 49.17 20.90 -2.16
C LEU A 11 48.26 20.55 -3.35
N ILE A 12 48.82 20.42 -4.55
CA ILE A 12 48.07 19.97 -5.73
C ILE A 12 47.60 18.53 -5.55
N LEU A 13 48.45 17.64 -5.04
CA LEU A 13 48.10 16.24 -4.74
C LEU A 13 46.96 16.13 -3.73
N ILE A 14 47.03 16.89 -2.63
CA ILE A 14 45.95 16.92 -1.64
C ILE A 14 44.65 17.41 -2.27
N ALA A 15 44.67 18.52 -3.00
CA ALA A 15 43.48 19.07 -3.64
C ALA A 15 42.84 18.09 -4.64
N SER A 16 43.66 17.36 -5.41
CA SER A 16 43.15 16.34 -6.34
C SER A 16 42.52 15.14 -5.62
N VAL A 17 43.05 14.72 -4.47
CA VAL A 17 42.49 13.61 -3.67
C VAL A 17 41.16 14.01 -3.02
N THR A 18 41.01 15.25 -2.53
CA THR A 18 39.74 15.72 -1.96
C THR A 18 38.64 15.84 -3.02
N VAL A 19 38.97 16.31 -4.23
CA VAL A 19 38.00 16.39 -5.34
C VAL A 19 37.57 14.99 -5.81
N LEU A 20 38.49 14.01 -5.84
CA LEU A 20 38.15 12.62 -6.19
C LEU A 20 37.26 11.96 -5.12
N GLY A 21 37.47 12.25 -3.82
CA GLY A 21 36.64 11.71 -2.73
C GLY A 21 35.20 12.23 -2.72
N LEU A 22 34.99 13.50 -3.09
CA LEU A 22 33.66 14.12 -3.13
C LEU A 22 32.82 13.66 -4.33
N THR A 23 33.44 13.38 -5.48
CA THR A 23 32.75 12.95 -6.70
C THR A 23 32.26 11.49 -6.63
N LEU A 24 33.02 10.60 -5.97
CA LEU A 24 32.61 9.20 -5.75
C LEU A 24 31.41 9.05 -4.80
N SER A 25 31.17 10.05 -3.94
CA SER A 25 30.05 10.05 -3.00
C SER A 25 28.72 10.50 -3.64
N GLY A 26 28.77 11.35 -4.67
CA GLY A 26 27.59 11.91 -5.34
C GLY A 26 26.82 10.88 -6.18
N CYS A 27 27.51 10.12 -7.04
CA CYS A 27 26.85 9.11 -7.89
C CYS A 27 26.31 7.90 -7.10
N ASN A 28 26.89 7.60 -5.93
CA ASN A 28 26.46 6.48 -5.09
C ASN A 28 25.24 6.85 -4.22
N TYR A 29 25.07 8.13 -3.89
CA TYR A 29 23.92 8.63 -3.14
C TYR A 29 22.62 8.56 -3.96
N GLU A 30 22.64 9.01 -5.22
CA GLU A 30 21.47 8.90 -6.11
C GLU A 30 21.00 7.45 -6.25
N ARG A 31 21.92 6.50 -6.43
CA ARG A 31 21.58 5.07 -6.59
C ARG A 31 21.04 4.42 -5.32
N ARG A 32 21.52 4.81 -4.13
CA ARG A 32 20.98 4.33 -2.84
C ARG A 32 19.59 4.87 -2.56
N VAL A 33 19.33 6.14 -2.88
CA VAL A 33 18.00 6.77 -2.72
C VAL A 33 17.02 6.22 -3.76
N GLN A 34 17.46 5.99 -5.00
CA GLN A 34 16.66 5.37 -6.06
C GLN A 34 16.23 3.92 -5.73
N ASN A 35 17.06 3.17 -5.01
CA ASN A 35 16.76 1.82 -4.52
C ASN A 35 16.17 1.77 -3.10
N SER A 36 15.86 2.93 -2.51
CA SER A 36 15.33 3.00 -1.15
C SER A 36 13.81 2.87 -1.13
N THR A 37 13.26 2.33 -0.05
CA THR A 37 11.81 2.27 0.20
C THR A 37 11.19 3.63 0.53
N PHE A 38 11.96 4.71 0.47
CA PHE A 38 11.49 6.08 0.74
C PHE A 38 11.04 6.83 -0.54
N ASP A 39 11.31 6.29 -1.74
CA ASP A 39 10.93 6.92 -3.02
C ASP A 39 10.48 5.88 -4.07
N TYR A 40 9.17 5.70 -4.17
CA TYR A 40 8.50 4.84 -5.15
C TYR A 40 8.18 5.55 -6.48
N GLY A 41 8.66 6.78 -6.68
CA GLY A 41 8.42 7.54 -7.90
C GLY A 41 9.51 7.31 -8.95
N THR A 42 9.14 7.10 -10.21
CA THR A 42 10.09 7.09 -11.32
C THR A 42 10.42 8.53 -11.72
N LYS A 43 11.64 9.01 -11.44
CA LYS A 43 12.07 10.37 -11.79
C LYS A 43 12.61 10.47 -13.23
N GLN A 44 12.92 9.36 -13.88
CA GLN A 44 13.55 9.32 -15.20
C GLN A 44 12.82 8.34 -16.15
N LYS A 45 12.77 8.70 -17.43
CA LYS A 45 12.20 7.86 -18.50
C LYS A 45 13.08 6.62 -18.68
N GLY A 46 12.52 5.44 -18.41
CA GLY A 46 13.21 4.15 -18.58
C GLY A 46 14.03 3.67 -17.37
N ASP A 47 13.83 4.27 -16.19
CA ASP A 47 14.41 3.78 -14.94
C ASP A 47 13.65 2.52 -14.46
N PRO A 48 14.25 1.32 -14.49
CA PRO A 48 13.60 0.12 -14.01
C PRO A 48 13.69 0.07 -12.49
N LYS A 49 12.90 0.90 -11.79
CA LYS A 49 12.75 0.82 -10.32
C LYS A 49 12.03 -0.46 -9.86
N MET A 50 11.52 -1.26 -10.80
CA MET A 50 10.84 -2.51 -10.55
C MET A 50 11.85 -3.65 -10.35
N LEU A 51 11.86 -4.22 -9.13
CA LEU A 51 12.62 -5.42 -8.82
C LEU A 51 12.03 -6.63 -9.56
N GLY A 52 12.64 -7.02 -10.67
CA GLY A 52 12.31 -8.24 -11.43
C GLY A 52 10.98 -8.17 -12.19
N SER A 53 10.46 -9.35 -12.55
CA SER A 53 9.15 -9.47 -13.20
C SER A 53 8.03 -8.99 -12.27
N ARG A 54 6.97 -8.41 -12.85
CA ARG A 54 5.80 -7.95 -12.10
C ARG A 54 5.17 -9.09 -11.29
N MET A 55 4.99 -8.89 -9.98
CA MET A 55 4.50 -9.90 -9.04
C MET A 55 3.08 -9.64 -8.52
N TYR A 56 2.42 -8.55 -8.96
CA TYR A 56 1.10 -8.10 -8.51
C TYR A 56 0.07 -7.93 -9.64
N GLY A 57 -1.20 -7.96 -9.25
CA GLY A 57 -2.38 -7.85 -10.10
C GLY A 57 -2.67 -9.13 -10.89
N THR A 58 -3.62 -9.02 -11.81
CA THR A 58 -4.04 -10.13 -12.68
C THR A 58 -2.91 -10.59 -13.58
N MET A 59 -2.50 -11.85 -13.45
CA MET A 59 -1.46 -12.50 -14.25
C MET A 59 -2.05 -13.51 -15.23
N SER A 60 -3.23 -14.04 -14.93
CA SER A 60 -3.96 -15.01 -15.75
C SER A 60 -5.23 -14.39 -16.34
N GLY A 61 -5.50 -14.63 -17.62
CA GLY A 61 -6.77 -14.23 -18.27
C GLY A 61 -7.92 -15.19 -17.98
N LEU A 62 -7.82 -16.00 -16.91
CA LEU A 62 -8.78 -17.06 -16.63
C LEU A 62 -10.06 -16.48 -16.04
N PRO A 63 -11.24 -16.92 -16.51
CA PRO A 63 -12.50 -16.54 -15.88
C PRO A 63 -12.55 -17.06 -14.44
N GLY A 64 -13.18 -16.29 -13.55
CA GLY A 64 -13.38 -16.70 -12.15
C GLY A 64 -12.15 -16.64 -11.26
N GLN A 65 -11.14 -15.82 -11.60
CA GLN A 65 -10.01 -15.61 -10.70
C GLN A 65 -10.39 -15.01 -9.34
N HIS A 66 -11.52 -14.30 -9.30
CA HIS A 66 -12.07 -13.71 -8.08
C HIS A 66 -13.18 -14.54 -7.44
N ASP A 67 -13.41 -15.77 -7.93
CA ASP A 67 -14.31 -16.74 -7.31
C ASP A 67 -13.52 -17.57 -6.29
N ASN A 68 -13.50 -17.08 -5.05
CA ASN A 68 -12.80 -17.73 -3.95
C ASN A 68 -13.75 -18.66 -3.19
N HIS A 69 -13.23 -19.78 -2.69
CA HIS A 69 -14.01 -20.77 -1.91
C HIS A 69 -13.79 -20.65 -0.40
N TRP A 70 -12.73 -19.96 0.00
CA TRP A 70 -12.44 -19.64 1.38
C TRP A 70 -11.60 -18.36 1.42
N PHE A 71 -11.58 -17.69 2.56
CA PHE A 71 -10.67 -16.60 2.81
C PHE A 71 -10.36 -16.49 4.30
N GLU A 72 -9.14 -16.04 4.63
CA GLU A 72 -8.71 -15.81 6.00
C GLU A 72 -7.96 -14.49 6.13
N TYR A 73 -8.05 -13.87 7.30
CA TYR A 73 -7.22 -12.73 7.65
C TYR A 73 -5.84 -13.21 8.12
N SER A 74 -4.77 -12.68 7.53
CA SER A 74 -3.40 -12.97 7.94
C SER A 74 -2.81 -11.82 8.76
N SER A 75 -2.74 -11.96 10.08
CA SER A 75 -2.11 -10.97 10.97
C SER A 75 -0.61 -10.81 10.69
N LEU A 76 0.09 -11.92 10.43
CA LEU A 76 1.52 -11.95 10.16
C LEU A 76 1.86 -11.14 8.90
N ILE A 77 1.18 -11.41 7.78
CA ILE A 77 1.47 -10.71 6.52
C ILE A 77 0.98 -9.27 6.58
N SER A 78 -0.16 -9.00 7.25
CA SER A 78 -0.64 -7.64 7.48
C SER A 78 0.38 -6.80 8.25
N SER A 79 1.02 -7.36 9.28
CA SER A 79 2.07 -6.68 10.03
C SER A 79 3.34 -6.46 9.20
N ASP A 80 3.76 -7.45 8.40
CA ASP A 80 4.94 -7.32 7.52
C ASP A 80 4.70 -6.22 6.46
N VAL A 81 3.52 -6.20 5.83
CA VAL A 81 3.16 -5.18 4.83
C VAL A 81 3.02 -3.80 5.48
N SER A 82 2.46 -3.69 6.68
CA SER A 82 2.35 -2.41 7.40
C SER A 82 3.71 -1.84 7.82
N SER A 83 4.77 -2.65 7.84
CA SER A 83 6.14 -2.18 8.14
C SER A 83 6.85 -1.55 6.93
N ILE A 84 6.23 -1.60 5.75
CA ILE A 84 6.79 -1.03 4.53
C ILE A 84 6.63 0.50 4.56
N ASN A 85 7.73 1.23 4.39
CA ASN A 85 7.69 2.69 4.25
C ASN A 85 6.68 3.10 3.16
N GLY A 86 5.84 4.09 3.43
CA GLY A 86 4.73 4.53 2.59
C GLY A 86 3.41 3.81 2.85
N VAL A 87 3.38 2.80 3.72
CA VAL A 87 2.18 2.07 4.14
C VAL A 87 1.88 2.41 5.60
N ALA A 88 0.75 3.07 5.85
CA ALA A 88 0.29 3.42 7.20
C ALA A 88 -0.34 2.23 7.92
N GLY A 89 -0.96 1.34 7.16
CA GLY A 89 -1.61 0.14 7.65
C GLY A 89 -2.03 -0.77 6.52
N ALA A 90 -2.11 -2.07 6.79
CA ALA A 90 -2.48 -3.07 5.83
C ALA A 90 -3.40 -4.15 6.44
N LEU A 91 -4.33 -4.62 5.62
CA LEU A 91 -5.16 -5.79 5.88
C LEU A 91 -4.97 -6.77 4.74
N VAL A 92 -4.44 -7.94 5.04
CA VAL A 92 -4.12 -8.99 4.07
C VAL A 92 -5.05 -10.16 4.29
N PHE A 93 -5.81 -10.49 3.24
CA PHE A 93 -6.64 -11.68 3.18
C PHE A 93 -6.07 -12.67 2.18
N LEU A 94 -5.87 -13.92 2.62
CA LEU A 94 -5.47 -15.03 1.77
C LEU A 94 -6.70 -15.84 1.37
N THR A 95 -6.68 -16.41 0.17
CA THR A 95 -7.74 -17.29 -0.34
C THR A 95 -7.17 -18.58 -0.92
N ASP A 96 -8.01 -19.39 -1.57
CA ASP A 96 -7.60 -20.60 -2.30
C ASP A 96 -6.62 -20.32 -3.44
N LYS A 97 -6.60 -19.08 -3.96
CA LYS A 97 -5.78 -18.73 -5.14
C LYS A 97 -4.95 -17.47 -4.90
N ASN A 98 -5.54 -16.45 -4.27
CA ASN A 98 -5.07 -15.08 -4.38
C ASN A 98 -4.88 -14.43 -3.01
N ALA A 99 -4.11 -13.35 -2.98
CA ALA A 99 -4.02 -12.46 -1.83
C ALA A 99 -4.70 -11.13 -2.17
N TYR A 100 -5.58 -10.68 -1.29
CA TYR A 100 -6.27 -9.39 -1.39
C TYR A 100 -5.82 -8.49 -0.26
N ILE A 101 -5.32 -7.32 -0.62
CA ILE A 101 -4.60 -6.46 0.29
C ILE A 101 -5.23 -5.07 0.23
N ALA A 102 -5.78 -4.65 1.36
CA ALA A 102 -6.14 -3.27 1.58
C ALA A 102 -4.98 -2.56 2.26
N ILE A 103 -4.56 -1.41 1.71
CA ILE A 103 -3.56 -0.56 2.33
C ILE A 103 -4.09 0.85 2.54
N THR A 104 -3.54 1.53 3.52
CA THR A 104 -3.53 3.00 3.60
C THR A 104 -2.10 3.49 3.45
N THR A 105 -1.94 4.68 2.89
CA THR A 105 -0.62 5.29 2.70
C THR A 105 -0.37 6.42 3.68
N ASP A 106 0.90 6.68 3.97
CA ASP A 106 1.35 7.79 4.81
C ASP A 106 2.43 8.62 4.11
N TRP A 107 3.06 9.52 4.87
CA TRP A 107 4.11 10.43 4.40
C TRP A 107 5.54 9.89 4.61
N THR A 108 5.71 8.63 5.04
CA THR A 108 7.04 8.06 5.26
C THR A 108 7.77 7.71 3.96
N ALA A 109 7.05 7.68 2.83
CA ALA A 109 7.64 7.55 1.50
C ALA A 109 6.98 8.50 0.49
N THR A 110 7.75 8.86 -0.53
CA THR A 110 7.28 9.65 -1.68
C THR A 110 6.98 8.75 -2.87
N GLY A 111 6.16 9.24 -3.81
CA GLY A 111 5.85 8.51 -5.04
C GLY A 111 4.95 7.27 -4.85
N THR A 112 4.25 7.13 -3.72
CA THR A 112 3.30 6.03 -3.46
C THR A 112 2.09 6.04 -4.41
N ARG A 113 1.81 7.19 -5.03
CA ARG A 113 0.77 7.39 -6.05
C ARG A 113 1.41 7.87 -7.36
N LYS A 114 0.88 7.40 -8.50
CA LYS A 114 1.18 7.94 -9.83
C LYS A 114 0.72 9.41 -9.91
N SER A 115 1.49 10.25 -10.60
CA SER A 115 1.18 11.69 -10.71
C SER A 115 -0.20 11.93 -11.33
N GLY A 116 -1.00 12.79 -10.72
CA GLY A 116 -2.33 13.19 -11.20
C GLY A 116 -3.51 12.47 -10.54
N GLY A 117 -4.61 13.21 -10.40
CA GLY A 117 -5.91 12.71 -9.93
C GLY A 117 -6.37 13.34 -8.60
N PRO A 118 -7.68 13.26 -8.31
CA PRO A 118 -8.27 13.92 -7.16
C PRO A 118 -7.74 13.30 -5.85
N ARG A 119 -7.50 14.16 -4.85
CA ARG A 119 -7.32 13.75 -3.45
C ARG A 119 -8.70 13.68 -2.81
N GLU A 120 -9.02 12.54 -2.19
CA GLU A 120 -10.29 12.39 -1.48
C GLU A 120 -10.26 13.01 -0.09
N GLN A 121 -9.07 13.05 0.53
CA GLN A 121 -8.88 13.56 1.88
C GLN A 121 -8.88 15.09 1.85
N ASN A 122 -9.75 15.66 2.67
CA ASN A 122 -9.67 17.07 3.01
C ASN A 122 -9.02 17.23 4.39
N ASN A 123 -7.69 17.31 4.40
CA ASN A 123 -6.92 17.54 5.63
C ASN A 123 -6.82 19.03 6.01
N SER A 124 -7.66 19.91 5.43
CA SER A 124 -7.59 21.37 5.69
C SER A 124 -8.21 21.81 7.03
N GLY A 125 -8.70 20.87 7.84
CA GLY A 125 -9.56 21.17 9.01
C GLY A 125 -9.12 20.53 10.31
N SER A 126 -7.92 20.84 10.80
CA SER A 126 -7.48 20.47 12.16
C SER A 126 -7.74 21.57 13.21
N THR A 127 -8.63 22.54 12.94
CA THR A 127 -8.72 23.78 13.74
C THR A 127 -9.76 23.78 14.87
N GLN A 128 -10.60 22.72 15.06
CA GLN A 128 -11.73 22.79 16.01
C GLN A 128 -12.00 21.52 16.87
N GLY A 129 -11.08 20.55 16.96
CA GLY A 129 -11.23 19.44 17.93
C GLY A 129 -12.37 18.45 17.66
N VAL A 130 -12.88 18.40 16.43
CA VAL A 130 -13.93 17.46 15.98
C VAL A 130 -13.36 16.47 14.96
N TYR A 131 -13.73 15.19 15.06
CA TYR A 131 -13.21 14.10 14.21
C TYR A 131 -13.91 14.05 12.84
N ASN A 132 -15.18 14.43 12.77
CA ASN A 132 -15.93 14.56 11.52
C ASN A 132 -16.51 15.97 11.42
N VAL A 133 -16.07 16.75 10.42
CA VAL A 133 -16.49 18.15 10.24
C VAL A 133 -17.86 18.29 9.56
N GLU A 134 -18.37 17.27 8.89
CA GLU A 134 -19.72 17.27 8.28
C GLU A 134 -20.82 17.10 9.34
N ASN A 135 -20.55 16.39 10.44
CA ASN A 135 -21.56 16.14 11.48
C ASN A 135 -21.13 16.55 12.90
N GLY A 136 -19.96 17.15 13.06
CA GLY A 136 -19.45 17.65 14.34
C GLY A 136 -19.08 16.56 15.37
N SER A 137 -19.06 15.28 14.99
CA SER A 137 -18.79 14.20 15.95
C SER A 137 -17.31 14.17 16.37
N PRO A 138 -17.01 14.08 17.68
CA PRO A 138 -15.66 13.84 18.18
C PRO A 138 -15.26 12.36 18.17
N TYR A 139 -16.19 11.43 17.88
CA TYR A 139 -15.99 9.99 18.03
C TYR A 139 -15.51 9.32 16.74
N TRP A 140 -14.46 8.51 16.85
CA TRP A 140 -13.96 7.64 15.78
C TRP A 140 -14.87 6.40 15.60
N ASN A 141 -15.31 6.10 14.37
CA ASN A 141 -16.02 4.86 14.06
C ASN A 141 -15.00 3.75 13.69
N ASN A 142 -14.84 2.76 14.57
CA ASN A 142 -13.89 1.64 14.39
C ASN A 142 -14.25 0.72 13.20
N GLN A 143 -15.46 0.79 12.66
CA GLN A 143 -15.88 0.03 11.48
C GLN A 143 -15.37 0.65 10.16
N ARG A 144 -14.67 1.79 10.22
CA ARG A 144 -14.10 2.48 9.06
C ARG A 144 -12.61 2.75 9.31
N MET A 145 -11.78 2.11 8.49
CA MET A 145 -10.33 2.29 8.47
C MET A 145 -9.94 3.60 7.77
N VAL A 146 -10.72 4.03 6.77
CA VAL A 146 -10.49 5.25 5.99
C VAL A 146 -11.72 6.15 6.04
N THR A 147 -11.52 7.39 6.49
CA THR A 147 -12.53 8.46 6.48
C THR A 147 -11.96 9.68 5.76
N PRO A 148 -12.79 10.61 5.24
CA PRO A 148 -12.29 11.87 4.65
C PRO A 148 -11.51 12.77 5.62
N TYR A 149 -11.52 12.43 6.92
CA TYR A 149 -11.06 13.29 8.02
C TYR A 149 -9.86 12.72 8.78
N ASN A 150 -9.49 11.46 8.53
CA ASN A 150 -8.33 10.86 9.17
C ASN A 150 -7.05 11.08 8.34
N SER A 151 -5.89 10.91 8.99
CA SER A 151 -4.57 11.11 8.36
C SER A 151 -4.17 10.01 7.38
N ALA A 152 -4.98 8.96 7.24
CA ALA A 152 -4.73 7.84 6.35
C ALA A 152 -5.12 8.20 4.90
N LEU A 153 -4.14 8.16 4.00
CA LEU A 153 -4.35 8.50 2.59
C LEU A 153 -4.86 7.28 1.81
N SER A 154 -6.02 7.44 1.15
CA SER A 154 -6.62 6.51 0.18
C SER A 154 -6.30 6.90 -1.25
N ILE A 155 -6.37 5.91 -2.13
CA ILE A 155 -6.24 6.07 -3.58
C ILE A 155 -7.40 5.31 -4.23
N ASN A 156 -8.33 6.04 -4.86
CA ASN A 156 -9.59 5.49 -5.39
C ASN A 156 -9.43 4.40 -6.41
N ASP A 157 -8.64 4.70 -7.42
CA ASP A 157 -8.31 3.75 -8.45
C ASP A 157 -7.01 3.06 -8.07
N HIS A 158 -7.09 1.76 -7.82
CA HIS A 158 -5.92 0.96 -7.48
C HIS A 158 -4.82 1.07 -8.55
N ASN A 159 -5.14 1.41 -9.80
CA ASN A 159 -4.14 1.62 -10.86
C ASN A 159 -3.31 2.90 -10.68
N GLN A 160 -3.75 3.81 -9.82
CA GLN A 160 -3.04 5.03 -9.44
C GLN A 160 -2.03 4.79 -8.31
N ILE A 161 -2.00 3.62 -7.67
CA ILE A 161 -0.91 3.25 -6.77
C ILE A 161 0.35 3.01 -7.62
N SER A 162 1.50 3.48 -7.14
CA SER A 162 2.79 3.26 -7.81
C SER A 162 3.04 1.77 -8.05
N GLY A 163 3.63 1.45 -9.21
CA GLY A 163 3.98 0.08 -9.55
C GLY A 163 5.04 -0.47 -8.61
N GLU A 164 5.99 0.36 -8.24
CA GLU A 164 7.11 0.06 -7.34
C GLU A 164 6.61 -0.25 -5.92
N LEU A 165 5.63 0.51 -5.42
CA LEU A 165 5.00 0.23 -4.13
C LEU A 165 4.27 -1.13 -4.19
N LYS A 166 3.47 -1.36 -5.24
CA LYS A 166 2.78 -2.66 -5.41
C LYS A 166 3.74 -3.83 -5.53
N GLN A 167 4.87 -3.63 -6.23
CA GLN A 167 5.90 -4.66 -6.38
C GLN A 167 6.55 -4.98 -5.04
N THR A 168 6.94 -3.96 -4.28
CA THR A 168 7.52 -4.13 -2.93
C THR A 168 6.57 -4.92 -2.03
N ILE A 169 5.29 -4.54 -1.98
CA ILE A 169 4.27 -5.25 -1.21
C ILE A 169 4.14 -6.71 -1.69
N ALA A 170 4.07 -6.95 -3.00
CA ALA A 170 3.91 -8.30 -3.53
C ALA A 170 5.11 -9.22 -3.27
N VAL A 171 6.33 -8.68 -3.27
CA VAL A 171 7.54 -9.42 -2.87
C VAL A 171 7.43 -9.87 -1.42
N HIS A 172 7.05 -8.97 -0.51
CA HIS A 172 6.85 -9.28 0.91
C HIS A 172 5.78 -10.37 1.13
N VAL A 173 4.63 -10.22 0.47
CA VAL A 173 3.52 -11.17 0.56
C VAL A 173 3.94 -12.55 0.05
N ARG A 174 4.55 -12.63 -1.14
CA ARG A 174 4.95 -13.92 -1.74
C ARG A 174 6.09 -14.61 -1.00
N ARG A 175 6.93 -13.85 -0.29
CA ARG A 175 7.95 -14.42 0.61
C ARG A 175 7.31 -15.21 1.76
N LEU A 176 6.20 -14.72 2.30
CA LEU A 176 5.49 -15.34 3.42
C LEU A 176 4.40 -16.33 2.97
N ALA A 177 3.82 -16.12 1.79
CA ALA A 177 2.78 -16.94 1.18
C ALA A 177 3.13 -17.28 -0.29
N PRO A 178 4.10 -18.19 -0.53
CA PRO A 178 4.58 -18.49 -1.88
C PRO A 178 3.54 -19.20 -2.76
N ALA A 179 2.50 -19.80 -2.16
CA ALA A 179 1.42 -20.48 -2.88
C ALA A 179 0.43 -19.51 -3.58
N VAL A 180 0.47 -18.22 -3.24
CA VAL A 180 -0.42 -17.21 -3.84
C VAL A 180 -0.14 -17.05 -5.33
N GLN A 181 -1.18 -17.15 -6.15
CA GLN A 181 -1.12 -16.99 -7.59
C GLN A 181 -1.10 -15.52 -8.00
N GLU A 182 -2.04 -14.71 -7.49
CA GLU A 182 -2.14 -13.29 -7.80
C GLU A 182 -2.23 -12.44 -6.51
N VAL A 183 -1.59 -11.27 -6.55
CA VAL A 183 -1.54 -10.34 -5.42
C VAL A 183 -2.26 -9.06 -5.79
N HIS A 184 -3.46 -8.85 -5.25
CA HIS A 184 -4.35 -7.74 -5.58
C HIS A 184 -4.30 -6.69 -4.47
N ILE A 185 -3.85 -5.48 -4.82
CA ILE A 185 -3.58 -4.40 -3.85
C ILE A 185 -4.45 -3.20 -4.20
N SER A 186 -5.20 -2.71 -3.21
CA SER A 186 -6.00 -1.50 -3.32
C SER A 186 -5.80 -0.61 -2.10
N ALA A 187 -5.80 0.70 -2.34
CA ALA A 187 -5.87 1.72 -1.30
C ALA A 187 -7.21 2.46 -1.32
N ASN A 188 -8.21 1.89 -1.99
CA ASN A 188 -9.54 2.46 -2.11
C ASN A 188 -10.24 2.48 -0.75
N LYS A 189 -10.89 3.59 -0.42
CA LYS A 189 -11.58 3.80 0.86
C LYS A 189 -12.67 2.77 1.13
N GLU A 190 -13.54 2.51 0.14
CA GLU A 190 -14.64 1.58 0.25
C GLU A 190 -14.16 0.14 0.43
N PHE A 191 -13.15 -0.25 -0.34
CA PHE A 191 -12.50 -1.55 -0.20
C PHE A 191 -11.88 -1.74 1.20
N ASN A 192 -11.10 -0.76 1.67
CA ASN A 192 -10.51 -0.79 3.02
C ASN A 192 -11.58 -0.89 4.12
N ASN A 193 -12.67 -0.12 3.99
CA ASN A 193 -13.74 -0.11 4.98
C ASN A 193 -14.57 -1.40 5.01
N HIS A 194 -14.63 -2.16 3.93
CA HIS A 194 -15.21 -3.50 3.96
C HIS A 194 -14.23 -4.53 4.53
N LEU A 195 -12.95 -4.47 4.14
CA LEU A 195 -11.95 -5.43 4.63
C LEU A 195 -11.74 -5.35 6.15
N ILE A 196 -11.78 -4.15 6.74
CA ILE A 196 -11.67 -4.00 8.20
C ILE A 196 -12.82 -4.68 8.95
N GLN A 197 -14.03 -4.72 8.38
CA GLN A 197 -15.17 -5.40 9.01
C GLN A 197 -14.96 -6.92 9.01
N TYR A 198 -14.47 -7.50 7.92
CA TYR A 198 -14.09 -8.91 7.91
C TYR A 198 -12.93 -9.19 8.88
N ALA A 199 -11.96 -8.27 8.99
CA ALA A 199 -10.84 -8.44 9.92
C ALA A 199 -11.33 -8.44 11.37
N GLN A 200 -12.31 -7.59 11.71
CA GLN A 200 -12.93 -7.56 13.04
C GLN A 200 -13.61 -8.88 13.40
N GLU A 201 -14.31 -9.52 12.46
CA GLU A 201 -14.87 -10.86 12.68
C GLU A 201 -13.78 -11.89 12.95
N ALA A 202 -12.68 -11.86 12.17
CA ALA A 202 -11.55 -12.75 12.39
C ALA A 202 -10.87 -12.52 13.75
N TRP A 203 -10.73 -11.25 14.17
CA TRP A 203 -10.18 -10.89 15.48
C TRP A 203 -11.08 -11.32 16.64
N ALA A 204 -12.39 -11.33 16.44
CA ALA A 204 -13.36 -11.88 17.38
C ALA A 204 -13.38 -13.41 17.40
N GLY A 205 -12.60 -14.09 16.54
CA GLY A 205 -12.58 -15.55 16.42
C GLY A 205 -13.81 -16.11 15.70
N HIS A 206 -14.60 -15.28 15.04
CA HIS A 206 -15.75 -15.72 14.27
C HIS A 206 -15.33 -16.28 12.91
N SER A 207 -16.08 -17.28 12.43
CA SER A 207 -15.85 -17.83 11.10
C SER A 207 -16.19 -16.80 10.02
N LEU A 208 -15.28 -16.61 9.07
CA LEU A 208 -15.51 -15.78 7.88
C LEU A 208 -16.36 -16.47 6.81
N THR A 209 -16.66 -17.75 7.02
CA THR A 209 -17.40 -18.60 6.10
C THR A 209 -18.71 -17.94 5.63
N PRO A 210 -19.62 -17.45 6.48
CA PRO A 210 -20.89 -16.87 6.00
C PRO A 210 -20.74 -15.70 5.01
N TRP A 211 -19.54 -15.09 4.94
CA TRP A 211 -19.29 -13.86 4.22
C TRP A 211 -18.60 -14.04 2.87
N PHE A 212 -18.33 -15.27 2.39
CA PHE A 212 -17.61 -15.46 1.12
C PHE A 212 -18.31 -14.85 -0.09
N SER A 213 -19.64 -14.92 -0.15
CA SER A 213 -20.40 -14.31 -1.26
C SER A 213 -20.19 -12.79 -1.29
N SER A 214 -20.26 -12.16 -0.12
CA SER A 214 -20.03 -10.72 0.04
C SER A 214 -18.59 -10.33 -0.29
N PHE A 215 -17.63 -11.11 0.21
CA PHE A 215 -16.21 -10.92 -0.10
C PHE A 215 -15.92 -11.05 -1.61
N ASN A 216 -16.44 -12.08 -2.28
CA ASN A 216 -16.27 -12.28 -3.72
C ASN A 216 -16.89 -11.15 -4.54
N LYS A 217 -18.07 -10.63 -4.16
CA LYS A 217 -18.65 -9.43 -4.78
C LYS A 217 -17.72 -8.23 -4.65
N LEU A 218 -17.20 -7.97 -3.45
CA LEU A 218 -16.28 -6.85 -3.20
C LEU A 218 -15.01 -6.93 -4.06
N VAL A 219 -14.34 -8.09 -4.08
CA VAL A 219 -13.08 -8.21 -4.83
C VAL A 219 -13.31 -8.14 -6.34
N LYS A 220 -14.44 -8.66 -6.85
CA LYS A 220 -14.82 -8.50 -8.25
C LYS A 220 -15.10 -7.05 -8.61
N HIS A 221 -15.81 -6.32 -7.76
CA HIS A 221 -16.04 -4.89 -7.96
C HIS A 221 -14.71 -4.13 -8.04
N GLN A 222 -13.80 -4.40 -7.11
CA GLN A 222 -12.54 -3.67 -7.01
C GLN A 222 -11.53 -4.00 -8.13
N PHE A 223 -11.46 -5.26 -8.59
CA PHE A 223 -10.37 -5.73 -9.46
C PHE A 223 -10.81 -6.33 -10.80
N ALA A 224 -12.10 -6.65 -10.97
CA ALA A 224 -12.63 -7.31 -12.16
C ALA A 224 -13.76 -6.53 -12.85
N GLY A 225 -14.02 -5.29 -12.43
CA GLY A 225 -15.06 -4.44 -13.02
C GLY A 225 -16.49 -4.89 -12.70
N GLY A 226 -16.71 -5.57 -11.58
CA GLY A 226 -18.07 -5.85 -11.11
C GLY A 226 -18.82 -4.56 -10.76
N ASP A 227 -20.13 -4.49 -11.01
CA ASP A 227 -20.92 -3.27 -10.79
C ASP A 227 -21.53 -3.18 -9.37
N GLU A 228 -21.39 -4.25 -8.57
CA GLU A 228 -22.04 -4.36 -7.26
C GLU A 228 -21.02 -4.27 -6.12
N VAL A 229 -21.18 -3.28 -5.25
CA VAL A 229 -20.57 -3.29 -3.92
C VAL A 229 -21.51 -4.03 -2.95
N PRO A 230 -21.03 -4.99 -2.15
CA PRO A 230 -21.86 -5.60 -1.13
C PRO A 230 -22.29 -4.58 -0.07
N GLU A 231 -23.40 -4.87 0.62
CA GLU A 231 -23.77 -4.10 1.80
C GLU A 231 -22.69 -4.22 2.90
N PRO A 232 -22.51 -3.21 3.76
CA PRO A 232 -21.66 -3.33 4.94
C PRO A 232 -22.00 -4.55 5.81
N LEU A 233 -20.99 -5.17 6.41
CA LEU A 233 -21.13 -6.44 7.12
C LEU A 233 -22.11 -6.37 8.29
N ASN A 234 -22.11 -5.25 9.02
CA ASN A 234 -23.05 -5.02 10.12
C ASN A 234 -24.52 -5.02 9.67
N VAL A 235 -24.82 -4.53 8.46
CA VAL A 235 -26.17 -4.57 7.88
C VAL A 235 -26.55 -6.00 7.52
N GLN A 236 -25.63 -6.74 6.89
CA GLN A 236 -25.85 -8.16 6.58
C GLN A 236 -26.09 -8.99 7.84
N GLN A 237 -25.34 -8.74 8.92
CA GLN A 237 -25.52 -9.41 10.22
C GLN A 237 -26.87 -9.10 10.87
N GLN A 238 -27.31 -7.83 10.85
CA GLN A 238 -28.62 -7.45 11.38
C GLN A 238 -29.74 -8.15 10.61
N ARG A 239 -29.63 -8.21 9.28
CA ARG A 239 -30.60 -8.89 8.44
C ARG A 239 -30.64 -10.39 8.71
N ALA A 240 -29.49 -11.04 8.85
CA ALA A 240 -29.41 -12.45 9.19
C ALA A 240 -30.10 -12.77 10.53
N LYS A 241 -29.91 -11.91 11.55
CA LYS A 241 -30.58 -12.04 12.86
C LYS A 241 -32.10 -11.85 12.80
N ASN A 242 -32.59 -11.02 11.88
CA ASN A 242 -34.03 -10.76 11.74
C ASN A 242 -34.79 -11.86 10.97
N HIS A 243 -34.07 -12.79 10.34
CA HIS A 243 -34.64 -13.91 9.57
C HIS A 243 -34.45 -15.27 10.25
N THR A 244 -33.89 -15.30 11.47
CA THR A 244 -33.83 -16.45 12.38
C THR A 244 -34.80 -16.28 13.52
#